data_AF-A0A8B1NQ29-F1
#
_entry.id   AF-A0A8B1NQ29-F1
#
_cell.length_a   1.000
_cell.length_b   1.000
_cell.length_c   1.000
_cell.angle_alpha   90.00
_cell.angle_beta   90.00
_cell.angle_gamma   90.00
#
_symmetry.space_group_name_H-M   'P 1'
#
loop_
_entity.id
_entity.type
_entity.pdbx_description
1 polymer ?
#
loop_
_entity_poly.entity_id
_entity_poly.type
_entity_poly.pdbx_seq_one_letter_code
_entity_poly.pdbx_strand_id
1 'polypeptide(L)'
;MRRLRATEPGVCWGRLLFSMEEAVYKAWYPATGRRVDFEDADIEVDAAAASLTARIIPSRPQNRGEPALLKGRWLARRNLVVSAIAVPKTVVVPRA
;
A
#
# COMPACT_ATOMS: atom_id res chain seq x y z
N MET A 1 3.71 -4.64 -14.46
CA MET A 1 2.68 -5.71 -14.60
C MET A 1 3.12 -6.98 -15.35
N ARG A 2 3.80 -6.92 -16.51
CA ARG A 2 4.15 -8.13 -17.30
C ARG A 2 4.89 -9.22 -16.50
N ARG A 3 5.86 -8.83 -15.66
CA ARG A 3 6.63 -9.75 -14.81
C ARG A 3 5.75 -10.45 -13.76
N LEU A 4 4.88 -9.71 -13.08
CA LEU A 4 3.95 -10.27 -12.08
C LEU A 4 3.01 -11.33 -12.68
N ARG A 5 2.49 -11.07 -13.89
CA ARG A 5 1.67 -12.04 -14.64
C ARG A 5 2.44 -13.30 -15.05
N ALA A 6 3.75 -13.21 -15.24
CA ALA A 6 4.59 -14.37 -15.54
C ALA A 6 4.85 -15.22 -14.28
N THR A 7 4.99 -14.58 -13.11
CA THR A 7 5.19 -15.28 -11.82
C THR A 7 3.90 -15.94 -11.32
N GLU A 8 2.78 -15.22 -11.34
CA GLU A 8 1.48 -15.70 -10.87
C GLU A 8 0.39 -15.40 -11.92
N PRO A 9 0.24 -16.25 -12.96
CA PRO A 9 -0.68 -16.01 -14.06
C PRO A 9 -2.15 -16.11 -13.66
N GLY A 10 -2.47 -16.84 -12.59
CA GLY A 10 -3.85 -17.00 -12.08
C GLY A 10 -4.40 -15.77 -11.33
N VAL A 11 -3.57 -14.76 -11.07
CA VAL A 11 -3.96 -13.57 -10.30
C VAL A 11 -4.50 -12.49 -11.22
N CYS A 12 -5.69 -11.97 -10.89
CA CYS A 12 -6.24 -10.77 -11.53
C CYS A 12 -5.49 -9.53 -11.02
N TRP A 13 -4.28 -9.30 -11.53
CA TRP A 13 -3.36 -8.28 -11.03
C TRP A 13 -3.92 -6.85 -11.04
N GLY A 14 -4.80 -6.52 -11.98
CA GLY A 14 -5.47 -5.20 -11.99
C GLY A 14 -6.40 -5.00 -10.80
N ARG A 15 -7.21 -6.01 -10.47
CA ARG A 15 -8.10 -5.96 -9.30
C ARG A 15 -7.31 -6.00 -7.99
N LEU A 16 -6.22 -6.76 -7.98
CA LEU A 16 -5.34 -6.80 -6.82
C LEU A 16 -4.65 -5.45 -6.58
N LEU A 17 -4.12 -4.80 -7.63
CA LEU A 17 -3.52 -3.47 -7.51
C LEU A 17 -4.53 -2.45 -6.96
N PHE A 18 -5.75 -2.43 -7.50
CA PHE A 18 -6.82 -1.58 -6.97
C PHE A 18 -7.10 -1.86 -5.48
N SER A 19 -7.13 -3.13 -5.07
CA SER A 19 -7.25 -3.50 -3.66
C SER A 19 -6.08 -2.99 -2.80
N MET A 20 -4.87 -2.91 -3.35
CA MET A 20 -3.68 -2.40 -2.64
C MET A 20 -3.77 -0.88 -2.48
N GLU A 21 -4.15 -0.15 -3.52
CA GLU A 21 -4.39 1.31 -3.49
C GLU A 21 -5.45 1.68 -2.43
N GLU A 22 -6.55 0.93 -2.39
CA GLU A 22 -7.58 1.06 -1.37
C GLU A 22 -7.05 0.83 0.06
N ALA A 23 -6.17 -0.16 0.25
CA ALA A 23 -5.54 -0.42 1.53
C ALA A 23 -4.58 0.70 1.94
N VAL A 24 -3.83 1.27 0.99
CA VAL A 24 -2.97 2.44 1.19
C VAL A 24 -3.80 3.63 1.68
N TYR A 25 -4.90 3.96 0.97
CA TYR A 25 -5.78 5.04 1.36
C TYR A 25 -6.35 4.85 2.77
N LYS A 26 -6.82 3.64 3.09
CA LYS A 26 -7.39 3.30 4.41
C LYS A 26 -6.38 3.32 5.54
N ALA A 27 -5.11 3.03 5.26
CA ALA A 27 -4.03 3.17 6.25
C ALA A 27 -3.59 4.62 6.43
N TRP A 28 -3.55 5.40 5.35
CA TRP A 28 -3.04 6.76 5.33
C TRP A 28 -4.03 7.79 5.88
N TYR A 29 -5.29 7.75 5.43
CA TYR A 29 -6.26 8.80 5.74
C TYR A 29 -6.54 8.94 7.24
N PRO A 30 -6.80 7.87 8.02
CA PRO A 30 -7.00 7.99 9.46
C PRO A 30 -5.77 8.48 10.21
N ALA A 31 -4.56 8.16 9.71
CA ALA A 31 -3.31 8.53 10.36
C ALA A 31 -2.91 10.00 10.13
N THR A 32 -3.35 10.60 9.02
CA THR A 32 -2.86 11.91 8.58
C THR A 32 -3.95 12.96 8.38
N GLY A 33 -5.21 12.54 8.29
CA GLY A 33 -6.34 13.41 7.90
C GLY A 33 -6.28 13.89 6.45
N ARG A 34 -5.36 13.38 5.64
CA ARG A 34 -5.08 13.85 4.28
C ARG A 34 -5.46 12.81 3.25
N ARG A 35 -5.98 13.28 2.11
CA ARG A 35 -6.25 12.42 0.95
C ARG A 35 -4.95 12.13 0.20
N VAL A 36 -4.84 10.91 -0.31
CA VAL A 36 -3.82 10.48 -1.26
C VAL A 36 -4.58 10.02 -2.50
N ASP A 37 -4.24 10.59 -3.66
CA ASP A 37 -4.77 10.15 -4.94
C ASP A 37 -3.91 9.00 -5.49
N PHE A 38 -4.37 8.27 -6.51
CA PHE A 38 -3.66 7.11 -7.04
C PHE A 38 -2.26 7.47 -7.57
N GLU A 39 -2.11 8.65 -8.18
CA GLU A 39 -0.82 9.10 -8.72
C GLU A 39 0.19 9.50 -7.62
N ASP A 40 -0.26 9.68 -6.38
CA ASP A 40 0.59 10.08 -5.24
C ASP A 40 1.20 8.87 -4.49
N ALA A 41 0.97 7.64 -4.97
CA ALA A 41 1.48 6.41 -4.35
C ALA A 41 2.12 5.48 -5.38
N ASP A 42 3.41 5.19 -5.21
CA ASP A 42 4.11 4.16 -5.97
C ASP A 42 4.07 2.83 -5.21
N ILE A 43 3.51 1.79 -5.83
CA ILE A 43 3.33 0.47 -5.22
C ILE A 43 4.28 -0.54 -5.87
N GLU A 44 5.26 -0.98 -5.08
CA GLU A 44 6.14 -2.09 -5.41
C GLU A 44 5.53 -3.40 -4.87
N VAL A 45 5.48 -4.44 -5.70
CA VAL A 45 4.89 -5.74 -5.35
C VAL A 45 5.93 -6.85 -5.50
N ASP A 46 6.11 -7.62 -4.43
CA ASP A 46 6.83 -8.89 -4.46
C ASP A 46 5.81 -10.04 -4.58
N ALA A 47 5.81 -10.66 -5.75
CA ALA A 47 4.92 -11.77 -6.07
C ALA A 47 5.22 -13.01 -5.20
N ALA A 48 6.50 -13.30 -4.98
CA ALA A 48 6.96 -14.51 -4.31
C ALA A 48 6.75 -14.43 -2.78
N ALA A 49 7.01 -13.25 -2.18
CA ALA A 49 6.82 -13.04 -0.76
C ALA A 49 5.37 -12.71 -0.35
N ALA A 50 4.48 -12.53 -1.33
CA ALA A 50 3.13 -12.02 -1.14
C ALA A 50 3.11 -10.72 -0.31
N SER A 51 4.00 -9.78 -0.67
CA SER A 51 4.18 -8.51 0.02
C SER A 51 4.06 -7.31 -0.94
N LEU A 52 3.79 -6.15 -0.35
CA LEU A 52 3.73 -4.88 -1.04
C LEU A 52 4.43 -3.80 -0.22
N THR A 53 5.03 -2.82 -0.91
CA THR A 53 5.54 -1.59 -0.31
C THR A 53 4.99 -0.41 -1.09
N ALA A 54 4.26 0.48 -0.41
CA ALA A 54 3.76 1.72 -0.99
C ALA A 54 4.62 2.89 -0.52
N ARG A 55 5.17 3.64 -1.47
CA ARG A 55 5.88 4.90 -1.25
C ARG A 55 4.93 6.04 -1.58
N ILE A 56 4.56 6.82 -0.56
CA ILE A 56 3.74 8.01 -0.75
C ILE A 56 4.66 9.14 -1.20
N ILE A 57 4.44 9.63 -2.41
CA ILE A 57 5.20 10.71 -3.02
C ILE A 57 4.21 11.86 -3.20
N PRO A 58 4.18 12.83 -2.27
CA PRO A 58 3.21 13.91 -2.36
C PRO A 58 3.50 14.79 -3.57
N SER A 59 2.72 14.65 -4.65
CA SER A 59 2.91 15.45 -5.86
C SER A 59 2.39 16.88 -5.69
N ARG A 60 1.50 17.09 -4.72
CA ARG A 60 0.81 18.37 -4.49
C ARG A 60 1.43 19.19 -3.35
N PRO A 61 1.61 20.52 -3.53
CA PRO A 61 2.15 21.41 -2.50
C PRO A 61 1.36 21.41 -1.18
N GLN A 62 0.05 21.15 -1.22
CA GLN A 62 -0.79 21.06 0.00
C GLN A 62 -0.53 19.78 0.81
N ASN A 63 0.16 18.82 0.20
CA ASN A 63 0.51 17.54 0.79
C ASN A 63 2.00 17.49 1.24
N ARG A 64 2.61 18.63 1.58
CA ARG A 64 3.98 18.66 2.13
C ARG A 64 4.08 17.83 3.43
N GLY A 65 5.08 16.97 3.49
CA GLY A 65 5.38 16.06 4.60
C GLY A 65 6.55 15.16 4.20
N GLU A 66 7.16 14.45 5.15
CA GLU A 66 8.20 13.47 4.83
C GLU A 66 7.61 12.31 4.00
N PRO A 67 8.35 11.78 3.01
CA PRO A 67 7.95 10.57 2.29
C PRO A 67 7.63 9.44 3.27
N ALA A 68 6.45 8.85 3.12
CA ALA A 68 6.02 7.74 3.97
C ALA A 68 6.15 6.42 3.23
N LEU A 69 6.61 5.40 3.94
CA LEU A 69 6.67 4.02 3.47
C LEU A 69 5.67 3.17 4.24
N LEU A 70 4.69 2.63 3.52
CA LEU A 70 3.70 1.71 4.06
C LEU A 70 4.03 0.30 3.58
N LYS A 71 4.11 -0.65 4.51
CA LYS A 71 4.37 -2.05 4.20
C LYS A 71 3.12 -2.88 4.43
N GLY A 72 2.89 -3.82 3.54
CA GLY A 72 1.70 -4.66 3.58
C GLY A 72 1.92 -6.04 3.02
N ARG A 73 0.85 -6.82 3.07
CA ARG A 73 0.74 -8.15 2.48
C ARG A 73 -0.49 -8.23 1.61
N TRP A 74 -0.49 -9.20 0.72
CA TRP A 74 -1.64 -9.46 -0.12
C TRP A 74 -1.90 -10.96 -0.26
N LEU A 75 -3.12 -11.30 -0.68
CA LEU A 75 -3.56 -12.66 -0.93
C LEU A 75 -4.51 -12.67 -2.13
N ALA A 76 -4.35 -13.63 -3.04
CA ALA A 76 -5.29 -13.90 -4.11
C ALA A 76 -5.62 -15.40 -4.11
N ARG A 77 -6.73 -15.79 -3.47
CA ARG A 77 -7.16 -17.19 -3.36
C ARG A 77 -8.68 -17.28 -3.28
N ARG A 78 -9.23 -18.42 -3.70
CA ARG A 78 -10.68 -18.72 -3.61
C ARG A 78 -11.56 -17.59 -4.18
N ASN A 79 -11.17 -17.05 -5.34
CA ASN A 79 -11.85 -15.95 -6.02
C ASN A 79 -11.91 -14.61 -5.25
N LEU A 80 -11.10 -14.46 -4.21
CA LEU A 80 -10.97 -13.22 -3.44
C LEU A 80 -9.57 -12.63 -3.62
N VAL A 81 -9.51 -11.29 -3.63
CA VAL A 81 -8.27 -10.53 -3.43
C VAL A 81 -8.35 -9.82 -2.09
N VAL A 82 -7.25 -9.81 -1.36
CA VAL A 82 -7.13 -9.12 -0.08
C VAL A 82 -5.78 -8.42 -0.05
N SER A 83 -5.79 -7.17 0.42
CA SER A 83 -4.58 -6.40 0.71
C SER A 83 -4.69 -5.83 2.13
N ALA A 84 -3.60 -5.88 2.88
CA ALA A 84 -3.55 -5.40 4.25
C ALA A 84 -2.26 -4.65 4.50
N ILE A 85 -2.37 -3.46 5.12
CA ILE A 85 -1.26 -2.64 5.58
C ILE A 85 -1.42 -2.47 7.08
N ALA A 86 -0.34 -2.71 7.82
CA ALA A 86 -0.29 -2.48 9.26
C ALA A 86 0.55 -1.23 9.52
N VAL A 87 -0.05 -0.21 10.14
CA VAL A 87 0.65 0.99 10.59
C VAL A 87 0.99 0.79 12.07
N PRO A 88 2.27 0.69 12.45
CA PRO A 88 2.65 0.57 13.85
C PRO A 88 2.13 1.77 14.64
N LYS A 89 1.54 1.52 15.81
CA LYS A 89 1.31 2.59 16.77
C LYS A 89 2.66 3.02 17.33
N THR A 90 3.15 4.20 16.96
CA THR A 90 4.32 4.77 17.64
C THR A 90 3.95 4.99 19.10
N VAL A 91 4.46 4.15 20.00
CA VAL A 91 4.36 4.40 21.45
C VAL A 91 5.45 5.40 21.79
N VAL A 92 5.06 6.66 22.00
CA VAL A 92 5.97 7.65 22.59
C VAL A 92 6.17 7.24 24.05
N VAL A 93 7.36 6.75 24.39
CA VAL A 93 7.74 6.51 25.78
C VAL A 93 7.89 7.89 26.45
N PRO A 94 7.17 8.21 27.54
CA PRO A 94 7.36 9.46 28.24
C PRO A 94 8.83 9.57 28.68
N ARG A 95 9.48 10.69 28.39
CA ARG A 95 10.75 11.01 29.05
C ARG A 95 10.45 11.22 30.54
N ALA A 96 11.11 10.41 31.36
CA ALA A 96 11.17 10.60 32.81
C ALA A 96 11.88 11.90 33.18
#